data_AF-A0A7C8EIQ7-F1
#
_entry.id   AF-A0A7C8EIQ7-F1
#
_cell.length_a   1.000
_cell.length_b   1.000
_cell.length_c   1.000
_cell.angle_alpha   90.00
_cell.angle_beta   90.00
_cell.angle_gamma   90.00
#
_symmetry.space_group_name_H-M   'P 1'
#
loop_
_entity.id
_entity.type
_entity.pdbx_description
1 polymer ?
#
loop_
_entity_poly.entity_id
_entity_poly.type
_entity_poly.pdbx_seq_one_letter_code
_entity_poly.pdbx_strand_id
1 'polypeptide(L)'
;MMLLWTFCLLGAAEAAYTRADLDLLRAAERALESSAADLSHHRGYLAYLDSHPEIAEAEDAYTELMKLSSFRRAVEPFQEALLRDAEAREAFDKYCLALAEREDVRRAVEDVHRCELAERRPPAGFPAAMAYLRAHPDEAIRFLENPSRPVPTPAPLATTLGFFETRPALRAELLDPFLELSRDARARTHVYPWWAMIEARGNATAQAYDRLMRYLVARPSRFWLWHGRNIALASDAHARHWIDHWHQRVRRNPDLARRYWPYLRQAREQGPVQREAAVRWNEAFGEAGPWPPESNPPTLPPLAAPETPPLNWPRLEDYVPKNAAGPNGRPKMPAFDFPKFPEMPKLPALPPMPEPKRPKRSPGASDNPAKSDD
;
A
#
# COMPACT_ATOMS: atom_id res chain seq x y z
N MET A 1 -15.36 -17.00 -9.44
CA MET A 1 -14.77 -18.35 -9.37
C MET A 1 -13.25 -18.31 -9.67
N MET A 2 -12.46 -17.60 -8.86
CA MET A 2 -11.01 -17.48 -9.11
C MET A 2 -10.19 -17.24 -7.82
N LEU A 3 -10.59 -17.86 -6.70
CA LEU A 3 -9.94 -17.71 -5.38
C LEU A 3 -9.59 -19.05 -4.71
N LEU A 4 -9.41 -20.13 -5.48
CA LEU A 4 -9.18 -21.48 -4.94
C LEU A 4 -7.78 -22.06 -5.18
N TRP A 5 -6.82 -21.27 -5.69
CA TRP A 5 -5.52 -21.80 -6.15
C TRP A 5 -4.29 -21.46 -5.28
N THR A 6 -4.44 -20.73 -4.17
CA THR A 6 -3.26 -20.33 -3.36
C THR A 6 -3.06 -21.13 -2.06
N PHE A 7 -3.98 -22.02 -1.68
CA PHE A 7 -3.90 -22.76 -0.41
C PHE A 7 -3.32 -24.19 -0.51
N CYS A 8 -3.09 -24.73 -1.71
CA CYS A 8 -2.66 -26.14 -1.88
C CYS A 8 -1.14 -26.42 -1.80
N LEU A 9 -0.32 -25.50 -1.29
CA LEU A 9 1.13 -25.72 -1.09
C LEU A 9 1.60 -25.64 0.38
N LEU A 10 0.67 -25.65 1.35
CA LEU A 10 0.97 -25.60 2.79
C LEU A 10 0.68 -26.91 3.55
N GLY A 11 0.58 -28.03 2.83
CA GLY A 11 0.51 -29.36 3.43
C GLY A 11 1.87 -30.06 3.39
N ALA A 12 2.32 -30.56 4.54
CA ALA A 12 3.44 -31.52 4.72
C ALA A 12 4.86 -30.96 4.91
N ALA A 13 5.02 -29.97 5.80
CA ALA A 13 6.18 -29.95 6.67
C ALA A 13 5.75 -29.44 8.05
N GLU A 14 5.36 -30.35 8.94
CA GLU A 14 5.51 -30.10 10.38
C GLU A 14 7.00 -29.94 10.65
N ALA A 15 7.53 -28.75 10.37
CA ALA A 15 8.90 -28.43 10.72
C ALA A 15 8.96 -28.47 12.25
N ALA A 16 9.63 -29.49 12.79
CA ALA A 16 9.93 -29.57 14.20
C ALA A 16 10.62 -28.26 14.60
N TYR A 17 10.00 -27.52 15.53
CA TYR A 17 10.54 -26.26 16.01
C TYR A 17 11.96 -26.45 16.49
N THR A 18 12.83 -25.50 16.14
CA THR A 18 14.16 -25.52 16.73
C THR A 18 14.02 -25.25 18.23
N ARG A 19 14.99 -25.70 19.02
CA ARG A 19 15.04 -25.36 20.45
C ARG A 19 14.99 -23.84 20.68
N ALA A 20 15.60 -23.07 19.79
CA ALA A 20 15.59 -21.61 19.85
C ALA A 20 14.17 -21.03 19.66
N ASP A 21 13.36 -21.63 18.78
CA ASP A 21 11.98 -21.21 18.60
C ASP A 21 11.15 -21.51 19.86
N LEU A 22 11.28 -22.72 20.42
CA LEU A 22 10.58 -23.09 21.67
C LEU A 22 10.97 -22.17 22.84
N ASP A 23 12.26 -21.82 22.96
CA ASP A 23 12.74 -20.90 24.00
C ASP A 23 12.18 -19.47 23.79
N LEU A 24 12.03 -19.03 22.54
CA LEU A 24 11.41 -17.74 22.21
C LEU A 24 9.92 -17.72 22.55
N LEU A 25 9.19 -18.80 22.25
CA LEU A 25 7.77 -18.95 22.58
C LEU A 25 7.54 -18.90 24.10
N ARG A 26 8.28 -19.71 24.86
CA ARG A 26 8.22 -19.72 26.33
C ARG A 26 8.63 -18.39 26.96
N ALA A 27 9.50 -17.63 26.31
CA ALA A 27 9.85 -16.29 26.77
C ALA A 27 8.69 -15.30 26.57
N ALA A 28 7.94 -15.39 25.47
CA ALA A 28 6.73 -14.58 25.28
C ALA A 28 5.63 -14.94 26.29
N GLU A 29 5.38 -16.23 26.52
CA GLU A 29 4.40 -16.69 27.52
C GLU A 29 4.73 -16.20 28.93
N ARG A 30 5.99 -16.36 29.38
CA ARG A 30 6.43 -15.83 30.67
C ARG A 30 6.29 -14.32 30.78
N ALA A 31 6.55 -13.60 29.69
CA ALA A 31 6.36 -12.15 29.66
C ALA A 31 4.88 -11.79 29.83
N LEU A 32 3.96 -12.48 29.14
CA LEU A 32 2.51 -12.33 29.34
C LEU A 32 2.10 -12.66 30.78
N GLU A 33 2.57 -13.78 31.34
CA GLU A 33 2.24 -14.23 32.70
C GLU A 33 2.75 -13.29 33.80
N SER A 34 3.80 -12.54 33.52
CA SER A 34 4.35 -11.55 34.46
C SER A 34 3.43 -10.35 34.69
N SER A 35 2.41 -10.16 33.83
CA SER A 35 1.48 -9.04 33.85
C SER A 35 0.05 -9.52 33.62
N ALA A 36 -0.74 -9.61 34.70
CA ALA A 36 -2.14 -10.05 34.63
C ALA A 36 -2.97 -9.25 33.62
N ALA A 37 -2.66 -7.96 33.46
CA ALA A 37 -3.30 -7.10 32.46
C ALA A 37 -2.94 -7.50 31.03
N ASP A 38 -1.66 -7.74 30.72
CA ASP A 38 -1.24 -8.14 29.37
C ASP A 38 -1.74 -9.54 29.03
N LEU A 39 -1.71 -10.47 29.99
CA LEU A 39 -2.29 -11.80 29.81
C LEU A 39 -3.80 -11.74 29.55
N SER A 40 -4.54 -10.92 30.31
CA SER A 40 -5.98 -10.72 30.09
C SER A 40 -6.26 -10.14 28.69
N HIS A 41 -5.52 -9.12 28.26
CA HIS A 41 -5.66 -8.58 26.90
C HIS A 41 -5.34 -9.60 25.81
N HIS A 42 -4.27 -10.38 25.96
CA HIS A 42 -3.92 -11.42 24.99
C HIS A 42 -5.01 -12.49 24.88
N ARG A 43 -5.53 -12.97 26.01
CA ARG A 43 -6.59 -13.99 26.04
C ARG A 43 -7.89 -13.47 25.44
N GLY A 44 -8.30 -12.26 25.78
CA GLY A 44 -9.47 -11.61 25.20
C GLY A 44 -9.33 -11.37 23.69
N TYR A 45 -8.15 -10.92 23.25
CA TYR A 45 -7.83 -10.74 21.83
C TYR A 45 -7.92 -12.07 21.06
N LEU A 46 -7.37 -13.16 21.58
CA LEU A 46 -7.48 -14.48 20.94
C LEU A 46 -8.95 -14.95 20.84
N ALA A 47 -9.72 -14.85 21.93
CA ALA A 47 -11.13 -15.22 21.92
C ALA A 47 -11.97 -14.37 20.95
N TYR A 48 -11.63 -13.09 20.81
CA TYR A 48 -12.23 -12.21 19.82
C TYR A 48 -11.92 -12.67 18.39
N LEU A 49 -10.65 -12.99 18.08
CA LEU A 49 -10.31 -13.50 16.76
C LEU A 49 -11.00 -14.83 16.44
N ASP A 50 -11.15 -15.73 17.42
CA ASP A 50 -11.85 -17.00 17.24
C ASP A 50 -13.34 -16.82 16.87
N SER A 51 -13.95 -15.70 17.28
CA SER A 51 -15.34 -15.35 16.97
C SER A 51 -15.52 -14.45 15.74
N HIS A 52 -14.43 -13.93 15.16
CA HIS A 52 -14.44 -12.99 14.02
C HIS A 52 -13.48 -13.46 12.92
N PRO A 53 -13.82 -14.53 12.16
CA PRO A 53 -12.89 -15.21 11.27
C PRO A 53 -12.29 -14.33 10.17
N GLU A 54 -13.02 -13.34 9.66
CA GLU A 54 -12.53 -12.38 8.66
C GLU A 54 -11.45 -11.45 9.21
N ILE A 55 -11.60 -11.00 10.46
CA ILE A 55 -10.56 -10.22 11.16
C ILE A 55 -9.38 -11.14 11.51
N ALA A 56 -9.66 -12.37 11.92
CA ALA A 56 -8.68 -13.39 12.24
C ALA A 56 -7.74 -13.66 11.05
N GLU A 57 -8.29 -13.88 9.84
CA GLU A 57 -7.52 -14.09 8.63
C GLU A 57 -6.64 -12.87 8.28
N ALA A 58 -7.21 -11.67 8.37
CA ALA A 58 -6.47 -10.43 8.14
C ALA A 58 -5.31 -10.21 9.15
N GLU A 59 -5.54 -10.53 10.43
CA GLU A 59 -4.55 -10.44 11.50
C GLU A 59 -3.44 -11.49 11.35
N ASP A 60 -3.73 -12.69 10.84
CA ASP A 60 -2.71 -13.69 10.52
C ASP A 60 -1.78 -13.21 9.41
N ALA A 61 -2.37 -12.70 8.32
CA ALA A 61 -1.58 -12.15 7.22
C ALA A 61 -0.73 -10.94 7.65
N TYR A 62 -1.28 -10.08 8.52
CA TYR A 62 -0.54 -8.97 9.10
C TYR A 62 0.57 -9.44 10.06
N THR A 63 0.32 -10.49 10.85
CA THR A 63 1.33 -11.11 11.74
C THR A 63 2.54 -11.61 10.92
N GLU A 64 2.30 -12.19 9.74
CA GLU A 64 3.38 -12.57 8.81
C GLU A 64 4.18 -11.37 8.32
N LEU A 65 3.52 -10.24 8.00
CA LEU A 65 4.24 -9.01 7.66
C LEU A 65 5.06 -8.49 8.84
N MET A 66 4.51 -8.53 10.05
CA MET A 66 5.16 -8.03 11.26
C MET A 66 6.39 -8.83 11.66
N LYS A 67 6.56 -10.07 11.20
CA LYS A 67 7.84 -10.81 11.36
C LYS A 67 8.98 -10.18 10.56
N LEU A 68 8.67 -9.46 9.48
CA LEU A 68 9.67 -8.82 8.63
C LEU A 68 10.16 -7.51 9.26
N SER A 69 11.41 -7.49 9.72
CA SER A 69 12.03 -6.29 10.30
C SER A 69 11.94 -5.06 9.40
N SER A 70 12.04 -5.25 8.07
CA SER A 70 11.90 -4.18 7.09
C SER A 70 10.50 -3.57 7.03
N PHE A 71 9.44 -4.38 7.21
CA PHE A 71 8.07 -3.89 7.25
C PHE A 71 7.80 -3.16 8.56
N ARG A 72 8.21 -3.73 9.70
CA ARG A 72 8.09 -3.09 11.02
C ARG A 72 8.70 -1.69 11.01
N ARG A 73 9.93 -1.55 10.52
CA ARG A 73 10.61 -0.25 10.39
C ARG A 73 9.86 0.77 9.53
N ALA A 74 9.03 0.32 8.57
CA ALA A 74 8.24 1.19 7.72
C ALA A 74 6.88 1.55 8.35
N VAL A 75 6.18 0.58 8.95
CA VAL A 75 4.81 0.75 9.47
C VAL A 75 4.76 1.36 10.88
N GLU A 76 5.72 1.06 11.74
CA GLU A 76 5.71 1.54 13.13
C GLU A 76 5.77 3.07 13.24
N PRO A 77 6.60 3.80 12.47
CA PRO A 77 6.58 5.26 12.47
C PRO A 77 5.24 5.85 12.02
N PHE A 78 4.55 5.19 11.08
CA PHE A 78 3.24 5.63 10.61
C PHE A 78 2.17 5.45 11.70
N GLN A 79 2.16 4.28 12.36
CA GLN A 79 1.25 4.02 13.48
C GLN A 79 1.50 4.99 14.64
N GLU A 80 2.76 5.27 14.99
CA GLU A 80 3.09 6.25 16.03
C GLU A 80 2.73 7.69 15.63
N ALA A 81 2.78 8.04 14.35
CA ALA A 81 2.34 9.35 13.88
C ALA A 81 0.82 9.50 13.96
N LEU A 82 0.06 8.49 13.49
CA LEU A 82 -1.41 8.47 13.61
C LEU A 82 -1.88 8.61 15.07
N LEU A 83 -1.18 8.01 16.03
CA LEU A 83 -1.59 8.11 17.45
C LEU A 83 -1.42 9.50 18.03
N ARG A 84 -0.47 10.28 17.51
CA ARG A 84 -0.20 11.65 17.97
C ARG A 84 -1.08 12.67 17.28
N ASP A 85 -1.76 12.28 16.20
CA ASP A 85 -2.54 13.14 15.34
C ASP A 85 -4.00 12.62 15.29
N ALA A 86 -4.82 13.12 16.22
CA ALA A 86 -6.20 12.68 16.36
C ALA A 86 -7.04 12.94 15.10
N GLU A 87 -6.79 14.07 14.43
CA GLU A 87 -7.46 14.42 13.17
C GLU A 87 -7.09 13.42 12.07
N ALA A 88 -5.82 13.06 11.96
CA ALA A 88 -5.38 12.07 10.98
C ALA A 88 -5.84 10.66 11.27
N ARG A 89 -5.89 10.27 12.55
CA ARG A 89 -6.50 9.01 12.94
C ARG A 89 -7.98 8.97 12.55
N GLU A 90 -8.74 10.02 12.84
CA GLU A 90 -10.16 10.08 12.48
C GLU A 90 -10.36 10.02 10.97
N ALA A 91 -9.58 10.76 10.18
CA ALA A 91 -9.63 10.71 8.72
C ALA A 91 -9.28 9.31 8.18
N PHE A 92 -8.26 8.65 8.74
CA PHE A 92 -7.89 7.29 8.35
C PHE A 92 -8.95 6.25 8.73
N ASP A 93 -9.58 6.39 9.90
CA ASP A 93 -10.66 5.52 10.36
C ASP A 93 -11.88 5.66 9.43
N LYS A 94 -12.29 6.90 9.12
CA LYS A 94 -13.35 7.19 8.13
C LYS A 94 -13.02 6.62 6.75
N TYR A 95 -11.78 6.77 6.28
CA TYR A 95 -11.31 6.19 5.03
C TYR A 95 -11.53 4.69 5.01
N CYS A 96 -11.02 3.96 6.00
CA CYS A 96 -11.15 2.50 6.04
C CYS A 96 -12.61 2.05 6.17
N LEU A 97 -13.43 2.76 6.95
CA LEU A 97 -14.86 2.48 7.09
C LEU A 97 -15.60 2.61 5.76
N ALA A 98 -15.31 3.65 4.98
CA ALA A 98 -15.91 3.82 3.66
C ALA A 98 -15.59 2.64 2.73
N LEU A 99 -14.37 2.10 2.78
CA LEU A 99 -13.99 0.94 1.98
C LEU A 99 -14.60 -0.37 2.50
N ALA A 100 -14.82 -0.49 3.82
CA ALA A 100 -15.45 -1.67 4.40
C ALA A 100 -16.95 -1.74 4.08
N GLU A 101 -17.65 -0.60 4.12
CA GLU A 101 -19.10 -0.53 3.93
C GLU A 101 -19.56 -0.47 2.46
N ARG A 102 -18.68 -0.04 1.54
CA ARG A 102 -19.05 0.21 0.13
C ARG A 102 -18.08 -0.45 -0.83
N GLU A 103 -18.53 -1.55 -1.43
CA GLU A 103 -17.75 -2.35 -2.39
C GLU A 103 -17.29 -1.56 -3.62
N ASP A 104 -18.15 -0.69 -4.14
CA ASP A 104 -17.88 0.17 -5.29
C ASP A 104 -16.80 1.21 -4.97
N VAL A 105 -16.93 1.89 -3.83
CA VAL A 105 -15.91 2.83 -3.35
C VAL A 105 -14.58 2.10 -3.11
N ARG A 106 -14.62 0.90 -2.49
CA ARG A 106 -13.44 0.06 -2.30
C ARG A 106 -12.77 -0.27 -3.62
N ARG A 107 -13.51 -0.82 -4.57
CA ARG A 107 -12.97 -1.21 -5.89
C ARG A 107 -12.32 -0.03 -6.59
N ALA A 108 -12.97 1.12 -6.63
CA ALA A 108 -12.41 2.30 -7.29
C ALA A 108 -11.10 2.77 -6.63
N VAL A 109 -11.02 2.79 -5.29
CA VAL A 109 -9.77 3.09 -4.57
C VAL A 109 -8.69 2.05 -4.85
N GLU A 110 -9.04 0.76 -4.84
CA GLU A 110 -8.10 -0.31 -5.17
C GLU A 110 -7.63 -0.25 -6.62
N ASP A 111 -8.48 0.17 -7.56
CA ASP A 111 -8.12 0.33 -8.97
C ASP A 111 -7.09 1.45 -9.16
N VAL A 112 -7.25 2.58 -8.45
CA VAL A 112 -6.22 3.65 -8.40
C VAL A 112 -4.89 3.10 -7.87
N HIS A 113 -4.92 2.35 -6.77
CA HIS A 113 -3.72 1.74 -6.21
C HIS A 113 -3.13 0.67 -7.13
N ARG A 114 -3.94 -0.12 -7.82
CA ARG A 114 -3.47 -1.16 -8.74
C ARG A 114 -2.73 -0.53 -9.93
N CYS A 115 -3.24 0.57 -10.45
CA CYS A 115 -2.54 1.36 -11.48
C CYS A 115 -1.18 1.86 -10.96
N GLU A 116 -1.15 2.46 -9.76
CA GLU A 116 0.10 2.94 -9.13
C GLU A 116 1.12 1.81 -8.92
N LEU A 117 0.67 0.65 -8.45
CA LEU A 117 1.52 -0.51 -8.12
C LEU A 117 1.95 -1.33 -9.34
N ALA A 118 1.21 -1.28 -10.44
CA ALA A 118 1.55 -1.97 -11.70
C ALA A 118 2.77 -1.32 -12.39
N GLU A 119 3.03 -0.05 -12.09
CA GLU A 119 4.11 0.72 -12.70
C GLU A 119 5.48 0.34 -12.13
N ARG A 120 6.15 -0.61 -12.81
CA ARG A 120 7.46 -1.15 -12.37
C ARG A 120 8.62 -0.16 -12.48
N ARG A 121 8.54 0.79 -13.41
CA ARG A 121 9.59 1.79 -13.69
C ARG A 121 8.95 3.16 -13.89
N PRO A 122 8.34 3.72 -12.84
CA PRO A 122 7.68 4.99 -12.96
C PRO A 122 8.73 6.10 -13.10
N PRO A 123 8.43 7.22 -13.81
CA PRO A 123 9.33 8.37 -13.84
C PRO A 123 9.49 8.96 -12.43
N ALA A 124 10.58 9.70 -12.18
CA ALA A 124 10.96 10.18 -10.84
C ALA A 124 9.86 11.00 -10.13
N GLY A 125 8.99 11.70 -10.87
CA GLY A 125 7.87 12.47 -10.33
C GLY A 125 6.56 11.71 -10.15
N PHE A 126 6.47 10.45 -10.59
CA PHE A 126 5.22 9.69 -10.58
C PHE A 126 4.60 9.52 -9.19
N PRO A 127 5.33 9.19 -8.10
CA PRO A 127 4.70 9.09 -6.79
C PRO A 127 4.09 10.42 -6.32
N ALA A 128 4.76 11.54 -6.61
CA ALA A 128 4.26 12.87 -6.29
C ALA A 128 3.04 13.22 -7.15
N ALA A 129 3.03 12.85 -8.43
CA ALA A 129 1.87 13.00 -9.30
C ALA A 129 0.68 12.16 -8.81
N MET A 130 0.88 10.90 -8.43
CA MET A 130 -0.19 10.05 -7.90
C MET A 130 -0.74 10.55 -6.56
N ALA A 131 0.12 11.02 -5.65
CA ALA A 131 -0.32 11.67 -4.42
C ALA A 131 -1.19 12.92 -4.71
N TYR A 132 -0.75 13.75 -5.66
CA TYR A 132 -1.49 14.92 -6.10
C TYR A 132 -2.85 14.57 -6.72
N LEU A 133 -2.91 13.62 -7.65
CA LEU A 133 -4.16 13.19 -8.29
C LEU A 133 -5.18 12.69 -7.26
N ARG A 134 -4.73 11.92 -6.26
CA ARG A 134 -5.58 11.48 -5.14
C ARG A 134 -6.11 12.66 -4.32
N ALA A 135 -5.25 13.61 -3.95
CA ALA A 135 -5.65 14.76 -3.15
C ALA A 135 -6.58 15.74 -3.89
N HIS A 136 -6.54 15.76 -5.23
CA HIS A 136 -7.27 16.71 -6.08
C HIS A 136 -8.11 15.99 -7.16
N PRO A 137 -9.17 15.25 -6.79
CA PRO A 137 -9.90 14.38 -7.72
C PRO A 137 -10.52 15.10 -8.92
N ASP A 138 -11.05 16.31 -8.75
CA ASP A 138 -11.59 17.11 -9.85
C ASP A 138 -10.50 17.59 -10.83
N GLU A 139 -9.29 17.82 -10.33
CA GLU A 139 -8.13 18.13 -11.17
C GLU A 139 -7.58 16.87 -11.82
N ALA A 140 -7.63 15.73 -11.12
CA ALA A 140 -7.23 14.44 -11.65
C ALA A 140 -8.07 14.05 -12.86
N ILE A 141 -9.41 14.16 -12.76
CA ILE A 141 -10.32 13.90 -13.90
C ILE A 141 -9.94 14.77 -15.09
N ARG A 142 -9.85 16.10 -14.90
CA ARG A 142 -9.52 17.04 -15.98
C ARG A 142 -8.15 16.76 -16.62
N PHE A 143 -7.15 16.42 -15.80
CA PHE A 143 -5.80 16.09 -16.27
C PHE A 143 -5.77 14.75 -17.01
N LEU A 144 -6.45 13.71 -16.52
CA LEU A 144 -6.46 12.39 -17.14
C LEU A 144 -7.26 12.37 -18.44
N GLU A 145 -8.34 13.16 -18.55
CA GLU A 145 -9.07 13.41 -19.80
C GLU A 145 -8.17 14.05 -20.86
N ASN A 146 -7.43 15.10 -20.48
CA ASN A 146 -6.52 15.81 -21.37
C ASN A 146 -5.34 16.45 -20.60
N PRO A 147 -4.18 15.78 -20.55
CA PRO A 147 -3.01 16.23 -19.80
C PRO A 147 -2.46 17.58 -20.23
N SER A 148 -2.67 17.95 -21.50
CA SER A 148 -2.21 19.23 -22.06
C SER A 148 -3.19 20.39 -21.78
N ARG A 149 -4.37 20.13 -21.19
CA ARG A 149 -5.41 21.13 -20.91
C ARG A 149 -5.14 22.03 -19.70
N PRO A 150 -4.65 21.55 -18.53
CA PRO A 150 -4.43 22.43 -17.38
C PRO A 150 -3.25 23.38 -17.63
N VAL A 151 -3.56 24.69 -17.69
CA VAL A 151 -2.59 25.78 -17.85
C VAL A 151 -2.80 26.79 -16.71
N PRO A 152 -1.83 26.97 -15.80
CA PRO A 152 -0.59 26.22 -15.68
C PRO A 152 -0.80 24.79 -15.14
N THR A 153 -0.01 23.84 -15.62
CA THR A 153 0.00 22.47 -15.07
C THR A 153 0.58 22.49 -13.66
N PRO A 154 -0.07 21.86 -12.66
CA PRO A 154 0.46 21.75 -11.31
C PRO A 154 1.87 21.15 -11.29
N ALA A 155 2.75 21.67 -10.43
CA ALA A 155 4.15 21.27 -10.39
C ALA A 155 4.38 19.74 -10.23
N PRO A 156 3.61 19.01 -9.39
CA PRO A 156 3.74 17.55 -9.32
C PRO A 156 3.42 16.84 -10.65
N LEU A 157 2.46 17.36 -11.42
CA LEU A 157 2.03 16.78 -12.69
C LEU A 157 2.96 17.14 -13.85
N ALA A 158 3.58 18.33 -13.83
CA ALA A 158 4.44 18.82 -14.91
C ALA A 158 5.57 17.84 -15.27
N THR A 159 6.16 17.18 -14.28
CA THR A 159 7.25 16.20 -14.47
C THR A 159 6.80 14.85 -15.07
N THR A 160 5.48 14.62 -15.13
CA THR A 160 4.86 13.38 -15.62
C THR A 160 3.96 13.60 -16.82
N LEU A 161 3.86 14.83 -17.32
CA LEU A 161 3.01 15.21 -18.44
C LEU A 161 3.27 14.31 -19.67
N GLY A 162 4.51 14.27 -20.16
CA GLY A 162 4.87 13.44 -21.31
C GLY A 162 4.69 11.93 -21.08
N PHE A 163 4.79 11.48 -19.81
CA PHE A 163 4.52 10.07 -19.46
C PHE A 163 3.04 9.73 -19.63
N PHE A 164 2.13 10.59 -19.17
CA PHE A 164 0.69 10.37 -19.34
C PHE A 164 0.23 10.60 -20.80
N GLU A 165 0.80 11.58 -21.50
CA GLU A 165 0.51 11.83 -22.93
C GLU A 165 0.83 10.61 -23.81
N THR A 166 1.95 9.92 -23.52
CA THR A 166 2.38 8.74 -24.28
C THR A 166 1.69 7.44 -23.86
N ARG A 167 0.86 7.46 -22.81
CA ARG A 167 0.19 6.27 -22.26
C ARG A 167 -1.33 6.45 -22.12
N PRO A 168 -2.07 6.52 -23.24
CA PRO A 168 -3.52 6.69 -23.22
C PRO A 168 -4.27 5.59 -22.47
N ALA A 169 -3.82 4.34 -22.53
CA ALA A 169 -4.45 3.23 -21.81
C ALA A 169 -4.39 3.41 -20.29
N LEU A 170 -3.22 3.71 -19.73
CA LEU A 170 -3.06 3.97 -18.30
C LEU A 170 -3.91 5.16 -17.84
N ARG A 171 -4.02 6.22 -18.65
CA ARG A 171 -4.90 7.36 -18.34
C ARG A 171 -6.36 6.92 -18.26
N ALA A 172 -6.83 6.12 -19.21
CA ALA A 172 -8.20 5.62 -19.20
C ALA A 172 -8.46 4.73 -17.98
N GLU A 173 -7.54 3.81 -17.68
CA GLU A 173 -7.59 2.94 -16.49
C GLU A 173 -7.63 3.72 -15.17
N LEU A 174 -6.93 4.86 -15.10
CA LEU A 174 -6.98 5.75 -13.93
C LEU A 174 -8.22 6.66 -13.91
N LEU A 175 -8.70 7.11 -15.08
CA LEU A 175 -9.81 8.05 -15.17
C LEU A 175 -11.11 7.44 -14.64
N ASP A 176 -11.39 6.19 -15.01
CA ASP A 176 -12.62 5.48 -14.63
C ASP A 176 -12.86 5.44 -13.10
N PRO A 177 -11.90 5.00 -12.25
CA PRO A 177 -12.11 5.00 -10.81
C PRO A 177 -12.22 6.40 -10.21
N PHE A 178 -11.54 7.42 -10.76
CA PHE A 178 -11.75 8.80 -10.30
C PHE A 178 -13.17 9.30 -10.63
N LEU A 179 -13.69 8.98 -11.82
CA LEU A 179 -15.08 9.28 -12.18
C LEU A 179 -16.07 8.55 -11.28
N GLU A 180 -15.82 7.27 -10.95
CA GLU A 180 -16.65 6.51 -10.02
C GLU A 180 -16.67 7.15 -8.63
N LEU A 181 -15.50 7.44 -8.06
CA LEU A 181 -15.40 8.11 -6.76
C LEU A 181 -16.06 9.49 -6.75
N SER A 182 -15.97 10.26 -7.85
CA SER A 182 -16.56 11.62 -7.90
C SER A 182 -18.09 11.62 -7.78
N ARG A 183 -18.73 10.51 -8.15
CA ARG A 183 -20.19 10.32 -8.09
C ARG A 183 -20.65 9.89 -6.70
N ASP A 184 -19.75 9.40 -5.85
CA ASP A 184 -20.09 8.93 -4.51
C ASP A 184 -19.87 10.01 -3.43
N ALA A 185 -20.92 10.32 -2.66
CA ALA A 185 -20.85 11.32 -1.59
C ALA A 185 -19.94 10.90 -0.41
N ARG A 186 -19.78 9.60 -0.15
CA ARG A 186 -18.87 9.07 0.87
C ARG A 186 -17.43 9.25 0.47
N ALA A 187 -17.10 9.11 -0.82
CA ALA A 187 -15.74 9.41 -1.29
C ALA A 187 -15.31 10.84 -0.91
N ARG A 188 -16.21 11.82 -1.08
CA ARG A 188 -15.96 13.23 -0.71
C ARG A 188 -15.79 13.47 0.78
N THR A 189 -16.48 12.70 1.62
CA THR A 189 -16.51 12.91 3.08
C THR A 189 -15.56 12.00 3.85
N HIS A 190 -15.08 10.90 3.25
CA HIS A 190 -14.28 9.87 3.91
C HIS A 190 -12.98 9.55 3.18
N VAL A 191 -12.97 9.53 1.84
CA VAL A 191 -11.79 9.14 1.06
C VAL A 191 -10.89 10.34 0.77
N TYR A 192 -11.43 11.38 0.15
CA TYR A 192 -10.68 12.55 -0.25
C TYR A 192 -10.05 13.32 0.92
N PRO A 193 -10.71 13.47 2.09
CA PRO A 193 -10.08 14.10 3.25
C PRO A 193 -8.81 13.38 3.71
N TRP A 194 -8.84 12.05 3.74
CA TRP A 194 -7.65 11.26 4.03
C TRP A 194 -6.55 11.49 2.99
N TRP A 195 -6.88 11.42 1.70
CA TRP A 195 -5.92 11.65 0.61
C TRP A 195 -5.31 13.05 0.61
N ALA A 196 -6.09 14.08 0.86
CA ALA A 196 -5.61 15.45 0.99
C ALA A 196 -4.65 15.60 2.20
N MET A 197 -4.99 14.96 3.32
CA MET A 197 -4.20 15.04 4.53
C MET A 197 -2.81 14.39 4.39
N ILE A 198 -2.72 13.25 3.71
CA ILE A 198 -1.43 12.58 3.47
C ILE A 198 -0.59 13.24 2.36
N GLU A 199 -1.17 14.14 1.55
CA GLU A 199 -0.42 14.95 0.59
C GLU A 199 0.30 16.12 1.29
N ALA A 200 -0.33 16.69 2.33
CA ALA A 200 0.17 17.85 3.06
C ALA A 200 1.55 17.60 3.70
N ARG A 201 2.62 17.96 2.97
CA ARG A 201 4.03 17.64 3.26
C ARG A 201 4.57 18.11 4.62
N GLY A 202 3.84 18.98 5.31
CA GLY A 202 4.18 19.48 6.66
C GLY A 202 3.76 18.55 7.81
N ASN A 203 2.85 17.60 7.57
CA ASN A 203 2.35 16.72 8.63
C ASN A 203 3.31 15.53 8.86
N ALA A 204 3.67 15.25 10.12
CA ALA A 204 4.46 14.08 10.51
C ALA A 204 3.80 12.76 10.08
N THR A 205 2.47 12.68 10.12
CA THR A 205 1.66 11.56 9.62
C THR A 205 1.82 11.38 8.12
N ALA A 206 1.72 12.46 7.33
CA ALA A 206 1.93 12.44 5.89
C ALA A 206 3.34 11.93 5.54
N GLN A 207 4.38 12.43 6.23
CA GLN A 207 5.76 11.97 6.00
C GLN A 207 5.97 10.50 6.38
N ALA A 208 5.32 10.03 7.45
CA ALA A 208 5.40 8.63 7.85
C ALA A 208 4.64 7.71 6.89
N TYR A 209 3.48 8.16 6.40
CA TYR A 209 2.70 7.47 5.38
C TYR A 209 3.47 7.38 4.05
N ASP A 210 4.10 8.46 3.59
CA ASP A 210 4.93 8.45 2.38
C ASP A 210 6.09 7.44 2.48
N ARG A 211 6.75 7.36 3.65
CA ARG A 211 7.77 6.33 3.91
C ARG A 211 7.21 4.91 3.82
N LEU A 212 6.03 4.66 4.41
CA LEU A 212 5.34 3.38 4.32
C LEU A 212 4.96 3.06 2.87
N MET A 213 4.39 4.01 2.13
CA MET A 213 3.97 3.81 0.74
C MET A 213 5.15 3.54 -0.18
N ARG A 214 6.29 4.23 -0.02
CA ARG A 214 7.52 3.91 -0.77
C ARG A 214 7.96 2.45 -0.53
N TYR A 215 7.84 1.96 0.70
CA TYR A 215 8.13 0.56 1.00
C TYR A 215 7.14 -0.41 0.34
N LEU A 216 5.85 -0.09 0.38
CA LEU A 216 4.74 -0.90 -0.12
C LEU A 216 4.67 -0.93 -1.65
N VAL A 217 4.97 0.17 -2.33
CA VAL A 217 5.05 0.25 -3.80
C VAL A 217 6.12 -0.67 -4.34
N ALA A 218 7.27 -0.77 -3.67
CA ALA A 218 8.31 -1.73 -4.02
C ALA A 218 7.89 -3.19 -3.78
N ARG A 219 6.78 -3.44 -3.07
CA ARG A 219 6.33 -4.78 -2.62
C ARG A 219 4.80 -4.89 -2.65
N PRO A 220 4.17 -4.90 -3.84
CA PRO A 220 2.71 -4.80 -3.97
C PRO A 220 1.92 -5.85 -3.18
N SER A 221 2.42 -7.09 -3.05
CA SER A 221 1.73 -8.11 -2.23
C SER A 221 1.59 -7.70 -0.76
N ARG A 222 2.59 -6.99 -0.21
CA ARG A 222 2.54 -6.47 1.17
C ARG A 222 1.58 -5.29 1.31
N PHE A 223 1.40 -4.51 0.24
CA PHE A 223 0.39 -3.45 0.21
C PHE A 223 -0.99 -4.05 0.40
N TRP A 224 -1.35 -5.07 -0.39
CA TRP A 224 -2.67 -5.68 -0.33
C TRP A 224 -2.97 -6.34 1.01
N LEU A 225 -1.99 -7.01 1.61
CA LEU A 225 -2.14 -7.58 2.96
C LEU A 225 -2.33 -6.49 4.03
N TRP A 226 -1.52 -5.43 4.01
CA TRP A 226 -1.67 -4.31 4.95
C TRP A 226 -2.99 -3.56 4.73
N HIS A 227 -3.36 -3.27 3.48
CA HIS A 227 -4.57 -2.56 3.12
C HIS A 227 -5.82 -3.35 3.51
N GLY A 228 -5.88 -4.63 3.13
CA GLY A 228 -6.97 -5.54 3.47
C GLY A 228 -7.17 -5.67 4.97
N ARG A 229 -6.08 -5.71 5.76
CA ARG A 229 -6.18 -5.71 7.23
C ARG A 229 -6.85 -4.45 7.79
N ASN A 230 -6.49 -3.27 7.30
CA ASN A 230 -7.13 -2.03 7.78
C ASN A 230 -8.62 -1.96 7.39
N ILE A 231 -9.01 -2.50 6.24
CA ILE A 231 -10.41 -2.60 5.81
C ILE A 231 -11.16 -3.61 6.69
N ALA A 232 -10.62 -4.81 6.92
CA ALA A 232 -11.25 -5.84 7.74
C ALA A 232 -11.52 -5.32 9.16
N LEU A 233 -10.54 -4.64 9.77
CA LEU A 233 -10.68 -4.03 11.09
C LEU A 233 -11.70 -2.89 11.14
N ALA A 234 -12.00 -2.24 10.02
CA ALA A 234 -12.99 -1.16 10.03
C ALA A 234 -14.44 -1.64 10.16
N SER A 235 -14.68 -2.96 10.03
CA SER A 235 -16.00 -3.56 10.32
C SER A 235 -16.39 -3.48 11.80
N ASP A 236 -15.40 -3.42 12.71
CA ASP A 236 -15.58 -3.17 14.14
C ASP A 236 -14.58 -2.09 14.60
N ALA A 237 -15.03 -0.84 14.57
CA ALA A 237 -14.23 0.32 14.96
C ALA A 237 -13.75 0.25 16.42
N HIS A 238 -14.56 -0.32 17.31
CA HIS A 238 -14.24 -0.41 18.73
C HIS A 238 -13.16 -1.46 18.99
N ALA A 239 -13.32 -2.66 18.41
CA ALA A 239 -12.29 -3.70 18.47
C ALA A 239 -11.00 -3.23 17.82
N ARG A 240 -11.05 -2.54 16.67
CA ARG A 240 -9.87 -1.97 16.01
C ARG A 240 -9.04 -1.09 16.94
N HIS A 241 -9.68 -0.19 17.69
CA HIS A 241 -8.99 0.69 18.62
C HIS A 241 -8.26 -0.11 19.73
N TRP A 242 -8.89 -1.16 20.24
CA TRP A 242 -8.28 -2.07 21.21
C TRP A 242 -7.17 -2.94 20.62
N ILE A 243 -7.30 -3.43 19.38
CA ILE A 243 -6.25 -4.15 18.65
C ILE A 243 -5.02 -3.26 18.47
N ASP A 244 -5.22 -2.03 17.99
CA ASP A 244 -4.12 -1.10 17.78
C ASP A 244 -3.44 -0.73 19.11
N HIS A 245 -4.23 -0.54 20.18
CA HIS A 245 -3.70 -0.34 21.53
C HIS A 245 -2.87 -1.54 22.01
N TRP A 246 -3.38 -2.75 21.84
CA TRP A 246 -2.69 -3.98 22.23
C TRP A 246 -1.37 -4.15 21.47
N HIS A 247 -1.38 -3.95 20.16
CA HIS A 247 -0.18 -4.01 19.32
C HIS A 247 0.87 -2.98 19.74
N GLN A 248 0.46 -1.79 20.17
CA GLN A 248 1.38 -0.80 20.72
C GLN A 248 1.97 -1.24 22.06
N ARG A 249 1.16 -1.78 22.97
CA ARG A 249 1.65 -2.31 24.25
C ARG A 249 2.70 -3.40 24.01
N VAL A 250 2.39 -4.38 23.15
CA VAL A 250 3.31 -5.45 22.75
C VAL A 250 4.62 -4.88 22.22
N ARG A 251 4.55 -3.91 21.30
CA ARG A 251 5.75 -3.29 20.69
C ARG A 251 6.61 -2.55 21.72
N ARG A 252 5.99 -1.92 22.72
CA ARG A 252 6.67 -1.10 23.72
C ARG A 252 7.19 -1.91 24.89
N ASN A 253 6.66 -3.11 25.11
CA ASN A 253 7.16 -4.05 26.09
C ASN A 253 8.42 -4.75 25.53
N PRO A 254 9.62 -4.54 26.09
CA PRO A 254 10.88 -5.11 25.57
C PRO A 254 10.88 -6.64 25.58
N ASP A 255 10.13 -7.25 26.50
CA ASP A 255 10.04 -8.70 26.60
C ASP A 255 9.13 -9.33 25.54
N LEU A 256 8.17 -8.56 25.01
CA LEU A 256 7.23 -9.00 23.98
C LEU A 256 7.60 -8.53 22.57
N ALA A 257 8.18 -7.34 22.40
CA ALA A 257 8.29 -6.63 21.11
C ALA A 257 8.85 -7.47 19.95
N ARG A 258 9.83 -8.34 20.22
CA ARG A 258 10.45 -9.22 19.20
C ARG A 258 9.86 -10.62 19.18
N ARG A 259 9.22 -11.05 20.26
CA ARG A 259 8.84 -12.44 20.52
C ARG A 259 7.35 -12.69 20.28
N TYR A 260 6.53 -11.66 20.41
CA TYR A 260 5.08 -11.79 20.36
C TYR A 260 4.56 -12.21 18.98
N TRP A 261 5.07 -11.66 17.88
CA TRP A 261 4.53 -12.02 16.55
C TRP A 261 4.77 -13.49 16.17
N PRO A 262 5.99 -14.06 16.34
CA PRO A 262 6.17 -15.51 16.20
C PRO A 262 5.28 -16.32 17.14
N TYR A 263 5.14 -15.87 18.39
CA TYR A 263 4.30 -16.52 19.39
C TYR A 263 2.80 -16.48 19.06
N LEU A 264 2.27 -15.35 18.59
CA LEU A 264 0.87 -15.20 18.23
C LEU A 264 0.49 -16.13 17.09
N ARG A 265 1.31 -16.18 16.04
CA ARG A 265 1.14 -17.13 14.93
C ARG A 265 1.05 -18.56 15.47
N GLN A 266 1.98 -18.92 16.35
CA GLN A 266 2.03 -20.23 16.96
C GLN A 266 0.77 -20.57 17.75
N ALA A 267 0.36 -19.65 18.63
CA ALA A 267 -0.80 -19.80 19.47
C ALA A 267 -2.07 -20.03 18.63
N ARG A 268 -2.14 -19.45 17.43
CA ARG A 268 -3.27 -19.60 16.50
C ARG A 268 -3.19 -20.84 15.62
N GLU A 269 -2.00 -21.27 15.21
CA GLU A 269 -1.81 -22.49 14.40
C GLU A 269 -1.88 -23.78 15.25
N GLN A 270 -1.47 -23.73 16.53
CA GLN A 270 -1.36 -24.91 17.39
C GLN A 270 -2.41 -24.96 18.50
N GLY A 271 -3.63 -25.34 18.11
CA GLY A 271 -4.73 -25.55 19.05
C GLY A 271 -4.40 -26.38 20.31
N PRO A 272 -3.60 -27.47 20.27
CA PRO A 272 -3.28 -28.23 21.49
C PRO A 272 -2.46 -27.46 22.54
N VAL A 273 -1.35 -26.83 22.15
CA VAL A 273 -0.46 -26.09 23.07
C VAL A 273 -1.17 -24.88 23.65
N GLN A 274 -1.93 -24.17 22.81
CA GLN A 274 -2.74 -23.05 23.24
C GLN A 274 -3.85 -23.49 24.21
N ARG A 275 -4.49 -24.65 23.99
CA ARG A 275 -5.49 -25.20 24.91
C ARG A 275 -4.89 -25.54 26.27
N GLU A 276 -3.70 -26.14 26.32
CA GLU A 276 -2.99 -26.40 27.58
C GLU A 276 -2.66 -25.10 28.32
N ALA A 277 -2.14 -24.09 27.60
CA ALA A 277 -1.89 -22.77 28.16
C ALA A 277 -3.19 -22.10 28.66
N ALA A 278 -4.28 -22.21 27.90
CA ALA A 278 -5.58 -21.65 28.25
C ALA A 278 -6.17 -22.30 29.50
N VAL A 279 -6.10 -23.63 29.65
CA VAL A 279 -6.52 -24.33 30.87
C VAL A 279 -5.72 -23.83 32.07
N ARG A 280 -4.39 -23.82 31.96
CA ARG A 280 -3.50 -23.34 33.02
C ARG A 280 -3.78 -21.89 33.40
N TRP A 281 -4.02 -21.02 32.42
CA TRP A 281 -4.34 -19.62 32.68
C TRP A 281 -5.74 -19.43 33.28
N ASN A 282 -6.73 -20.25 32.89
CA ASN A 282 -8.05 -20.23 33.50
C ASN A 282 -7.98 -20.64 34.98
N GLU A 283 -7.19 -21.66 35.30
CA GLU A 283 -6.97 -22.11 36.69
C GLU A 283 -6.25 -21.05 37.53
N ALA A 284 -5.23 -20.39 36.96
CA ALA A 284 -4.41 -19.43 37.70
C ALA A 284 -5.02 -18.02 37.80
N PHE A 285 -5.75 -17.57 36.77
CA PHE A 285 -6.21 -16.19 36.63
C PHE A 285 -7.73 -16.03 36.43
N GLY A 286 -8.49 -17.13 36.41
CA GLY A 286 -9.93 -17.11 36.08
C GLY A 286 -10.20 -16.96 34.59
N GLU A 287 -11.47 -16.95 34.20
CA GLU A 287 -11.90 -16.75 32.80
C GLU A 287 -11.47 -15.38 32.26
N ALA A 288 -11.26 -15.29 30.94
CA ALA A 288 -10.96 -14.02 30.31
C ALA A 288 -12.20 -13.13 30.36
N GLY A 289 -12.03 -11.86 30.70
CA GLY A 289 -13.12 -10.88 30.65
C GLY A 289 -13.60 -10.61 29.22
N PRO A 290 -14.72 -9.90 29.06
CA PRO A 290 -15.22 -9.51 27.75
C PRO A 290 -14.18 -8.68 27.00
N TRP A 291 -14.04 -8.96 25.70
CA TRP A 291 -13.09 -8.27 24.83
C TRP A 291 -13.72 -8.00 23.46
N PRO A 292 -13.60 -6.78 22.89
CA PRO A 292 -12.96 -5.62 23.49
C PRO A 292 -13.70 -5.14 24.76
N PRO A 293 -13.00 -4.62 25.78
CA PRO A 293 -13.65 -3.97 26.92
C PRO A 293 -14.58 -2.84 26.47
N GLU A 294 -15.70 -2.60 27.15
CA GLU A 294 -16.69 -1.56 26.75
C GLU A 294 -16.11 -0.14 26.73
N SER A 295 -15.11 0.14 27.57
CA SER A 295 -14.43 1.44 27.59
C SER A 295 -13.51 1.62 26.39
N ASN A 296 -13.23 2.87 26.01
CA ASN A 296 -12.14 3.18 25.07
C ASN A 296 -10.79 2.71 25.64
N PRO A 297 -9.83 2.27 24.78
CA PRO A 297 -8.50 1.92 25.23
C PRO A 297 -7.80 3.12 25.88
N PRO A 298 -7.02 2.92 26.96
CA PRO A 298 -6.30 4.01 27.59
C PRO A 298 -5.23 4.57 26.65
N THR A 299 -5.04 5.88 26.69
CA THR A 299 -3.98 6.55 25.94
C THR A 299 -2.63 6.09 26.46
N LEU A 300 -1.79 5.55 25.57
CA LEU A 300 -0.40 5.24 25.92
C LEU A 300 0.47 6.50 25.75
N PRO A 301 1.43 6.76 26.64
CA PRO A 301 2.32 7.91 26.51
C PRO A 301 3.07 7.82 25.17
N PRO A 302 3.25 8.92 24.42
CA PRO A 302 3.98 8.85 23.15
C PRO A 302 5.39 8.32 23.39
N LEU A 303 5.87 7.43 22.52
CA LEU A 303 7.29 7.08 22.54
C LEU A 303 8.11 8.36 22.34
N ALA A 304 9.23 8.49 23.03
CA ALA A 304 10.20 9.52 22.69
C ALA A 304 10.49 9.44 21.18
N ALA A 305 10.50 10.59 20.50
CA ALA A 305 10.95 10.61 19.12
C ALA A 305 12.34 9.98 19.08
N PRO A 306 12.64 9.08 18.13
CA PRO A 306 13.96 8.50 18.03
C PRO A 306 14.98 9.64 17.94
N GLU A 307 15.93 9.69 18.89
CA GLU A 307 16.96 10.74 18.93
C GLU A 307 17.86 10.72 17.69
N THR A 308 17.88 9.59 16.99
CA THR A 308 18.60 9.44 15.74
C THR A 308 17.75 10.02 14.60
N PRO A 309 18.29 10.97 13.80
CA PRO A 309 17.62 11.40 12.58
C PRO A 309 17.33 10.17 11.72
N PRO A 310 16.23 10.16 10.94
CA PRO A 310 15.88 9.00 10.15
C PRO A 310 17.10 8.58 9.33
N LEU A 311 17.50 7.32 9.50
CA LEU A 311 18.54 6.69 8.69
C LEU A 311 18.34 7.17 7.25
N ASN A 312 19.40 7.68 6.62
CA ASN A 312 19.37 8.10 5.23
C ASN A 312 18.98 6.86 4.41
N TRP A 313 17.68 6.71 4.14
CA TRP A 313 17.17 5.56 3.43
C TRP A 313 17.85 5.56 2.07
N PRO A 314 18.27 4.39 1.57
CA PRO A 314 18.76 4.33 0.22
C PRO A 314 17.68 4.96 -0.67
N ARG A 315 18.06 5.97 -1.45
CA ARG A 315 17.13 6.62 -2.37
C ARG A 315 16.63 5.54 -3.33
N LEU A 316 15.52 5.77 -4.03
CA LEU A 316 15.06 4.82 -5.06
C LEU A 316 16.18 4.49 -6.06
N GLU A 317 17.09 5.45 -6.27
CA GLU A 317 18.37 5.39 -6.99
C GLU A 317 19.31 4.24 -6.54
N ASP A 318 19.28 3.86 -5.26
CA ASP A 318 20.12 2.81 -4.67
C ASP A 318 19.54 1.40 -4.86
N TYR A 319 18.26 1.30 -5.22
CA TYR A 319 17.58 0.05 -5.56
C TYR A 319 17.49 -0.21 -7.06
N VAL A 320 17.83 0.79 -7.89
CA VAL A 320 18.18 0.53 -9.28
C VAL A 320 19.43 -0.35 -9.22
N PRO A 321 19.43 -1.56 -9.83
CA PRO A 321 20.66 -2.32 -9.98
C PRO A 321 21.64 -1.37 -10.67
N LYS A 322 22.65 -0.88 -9.93
CA LYS A 322 23.78 -0.21 -10.55
C LYS A 322 24.30 -1.24 -11.53
N ASN A 323 24.03 -1.03 -12.82
CA ASN A 323 24.60 -1.85 -13.86
C ASN A 323 26.07 -2.01 -13.46
N ALA A 324 26.54 -3.25 -13.31
CA ALA A 324 27.92 -3.56 -12.98
C ALA A 324 28.91 -3.15 -14.10
N ALA A 325 28.55 -2.14 -14.90
CA ALA A 325 29.42 -1.40 -15.77
C ALA A 325 29.92 -0.19 -14.96
N GLY A 326 31.01 -0.39 -14.24
CA GLY A 326 31.91 0.73 -13.97
C GLY A 326 32.35 1.37 -15.30
N PRO A 327 32.88 2.61 -15.28
CA PRO A 327 33.11 3.40 -16.51
C PRO A 327 33.98 2.72 -17.58
N ASN A 328 34.76 1.67 -17.23
CA ASN A 328 35.67 0.99 -18.16
C ASN A 328 35.64 -0.55 -18.08
N GLY A 329 34.58 -1.15 -17.53
CA GLY A 329 34.50 -2.60 -17.34
C GLY A 329 33.49 -3.28 -18.25
N ARG A 330 33.57 -3.10 -19.58
CA ARG A 330 32.81 -3.99 -20.48
C ARG A 330 33.41 -5.39 -20.34
N PRO A 331 32.65 -6.41 -19.90
CA PRO A 331 33.13 -7.78 -20.04
C PRO A 331 33.39 -8.03 -21.53
N LYS A 332 34.62 -8.42 -21.87
CA LYS A 332 34.93 -8.98 -23.20
C LYS A 332 34.04 -10.21 -23.34
N MET A 333 32.93 -10.08 -24.06
CA MET A 333 32.23 -11.26 -24.53
C MET A 333 33.24 -12.09 -25.34
N PRO A 334 33.33 -13.41 -25.11
CA PRO A 334 34.12 -14.26 -25.98
C PRO A 334 33.64 -14.01 -27.42
N ALA A 335 34.59 -13.86 -28.35
CA ALA A 335 34.28 -13.63 -29.75
C ALA A 335 33.36 -14.77 -30.24
N PHE A 336 32.09 -14.46 -30.38
CA PHE A 336 31.13 -15.36 -30.99
C PHE A 336 31.37 -15.23 -32.50
N ASP A 337 31.99 -16.24 -33.09
CA ASP A 337 32.06 -16.38 -34.54
C ASP A 337 30.63 -16.60 -35.04
N PHE A 338 29.97 -15.51 -35.44
CA PHE A 338 28.70 -15.61 -36.12
C PHE A 338 28.92 -16.30 -37.47
N PRO A 339 28.21 -17.40 -37.78
CA PRO A 339 28.24 -17.96 -39.11
C PRO A 339 27.87 -16.87 -40.11
N LYS A 340 28.67 -16.73 -41.18
CA LYS A 340 28.44 -15.74 -42.24
C LYS A 340 26.98 -15.82 -42.68
N PHE A 341 26.21 -14.77 -42.39
CA PHE A 341 24.85 -14.66 -42.89
C PHE A 341 24.90 -14.71 -44.42
N PRO A 342 24.06 -15.51 -45.08
CA PRO A 342 23.94 -15.49 -46.53
C PRO A 342 23.58 -14.06 -46.98
N GLU A 343 24.21 -13.60 -48.07
CA GLU A 343 23.93 -12.28 -48.63
C GLU A 343 22.42 -12.12 -48.85
N MET A 344 21.85 -11.05 -48.28
CA MET A 344 20.43 -10.78 -48.46
C MET A 344 20.12 -10.62 -49.96
N PRO A 345 19.02 -11.20 -50.45
CA PRO A 345 18.55 -10.97 -51.81
C PRO A 345 18.41 -9.46 -52.05
N LYS A 346 19.05 -8.94 -53.10
CA LYS A 346 18.89 -7.55 -53.51
C LYS A 346 17.41 -7.30 -53.82
N LEU A 347 16.78 -6.44 -53.03
CA LEU A 347 15.42 -6.00 -53.27
C LEU A 347 15.32 -5.40 -54.68
N PRO A 348 14.32 -5.81 -55.49
CA PRO A 348 14.10 -5.22 -56.81
C PRO A 348 13.82 -3.72 -56.67
N ALA A 349 14.34 -2.94 -57.62
CA ALA A 349 14.17 -1.49 -57.63
C ALA A 349 12.68 -1.12 -57.59
N LEU A 350 12.31 -0.27 -56.63
CA LEU A 350 10.97 0.29 -56.55
C LEU A 350 10.65 1.07 -57.83
N PRO A 351 9.47 0.85 -58.45
CA PRO A 351 9.04 1.65 -59.58
C PRO A 351 8.92 3.14 -59.17
N PRO A 352 9.17 4.08 -60.10
CA PRO A 352 9.07 5.50 -59.82
C PRO A 352 7.65 5.85 -59.37
N MET A 353 7.54 6.56 -58.26
CA MET A 353 6.24 7.03 -57.76
C MET A 353 5.58 7.94 -58.80
N PRO A 354 4.27 7.77 -59.06
CA PRO A 354 3.53 8.67 -59.94
C PRO A 354 3.51 10.09 -59.36
N GLU A 355 3.75 11.07 -60.23
CA GLU A 355 3.76 12.48 -59.84
C GLU A 355 2.43 12.91 -59.21
N PRO A 356 2.47 13.66 -58.08
CA PRO A 356 1.26 14.13 -57.43
C PRO A 356 0.52 15.11 -58.35
N LYS A 357 -0.69 14.72 -58.79
CA LYS A 357 -1.59 15.61 -59.52
C LYS A 357 -1.97 16.80 -58.63
N ARG A 358 -1.47 17.99 -58.97
CA ARG A 358 -1.88 19.25 -58.33
C ARG A 358 -3.41 19.42 -58.46
N PRO A 359 -4.13 19.67 -57.36
CA PRO A 359 -5.56 19.96 -57.45
C PRO A 359 -5.77 21.28 -58.20
N LYS A 360 -6.65 21.25 -59.21
CA LYS A 360 -7.13 22.44 -59.92
C LYS A 360 -7.86 23.34 -58.92
N ARG A 361 -7.34 24.55 -58.72
CA ARG A 361 -8.06 25.62 -58.01
C ARG A 361 -9.33 25.97 -58.80
N SER A 362 -10.49 25.77 -58.18
CA SER A 362 -11.76 26.30 -58.67
C SER A 362 -11.77 27.84 -58.53
N PRO A 363 -12.05 28.60 -59.61
CA PRO A 363 -12.30 30.03 -59.51
C PRO A 363 -13.80 30.29 -59.33
N GLY A 364 -14.16 31.07 -58.31
CA GLY A 364 -15.45 31.78 -58.28
C GLY A 364 -16.32 31.54 -57.05
N ALA A 365 -16.48 32.62 -56.26
CA ALA A 365 -17.64 33.04 -55.45
C ALA A 365 -17.10 34.07 -54.44
N SER A 366 -16.88 35.32 -54.85
CA SER A 366 -17.84 36.43 -54.88
C SER A 366 -18.39 36.79 -53.49
N ASP A 367 -18.07 38.02 -53.10
CA ASP A 367 -18.94 39.02 -52.50
C ASP A 367 -19.62 38.68 -51.16
N ASN A 368 -19.15 39.35 -50.11
CA ASN A 368 -20.03 39.76 -49.02
C ASN A 368 -19.86 41.27 -48.79
N PRO A 369 -20.96 42.04 -48.76
CA PRO A 369 -20.93 43.48 -48.65
C PRO A 369 -20.77 43.95 -47.20
N ALA A 370 -20.31 45.20 -47.11
CA ALA A 370 -20.22 46.02 -45.93
C ALA A 370 -21.50 46.01 -45.07
N LYS A 371 -21.32 45.92 -43.75
CA LYS A 371 -22.26 46.43 -42.77
C LYS A 371 -21.67 47.68 -42.14
N SER A 372 -22.45 48.76 -42.22
CA SER A 372 -22.30 50.01 -41.52
C SER A 372 -22.88 49.92 -40.09
N ASP A 373 -22.48 50.91 -39.30
CA ASP A 373 -23.11 51.45 -38.07
C ASP A 373 -22.93 50.66 -36.77
N ASP A 374 -21.91 51.02 -35.96
CA ASP A 374 -21.93 52.05 -34.90
C ASP A 374 -20.51 52.32 -34.35
#